data_AF-A0A0V1P5L8-F1
#
_entry.id   AF-A0A0V1P5L8-F1
#
_cell.length_a   1.000
_cell.length_b   1.000
_cell.length_c   1.000
_cell.angle_alpha   90.00
_cell.angle_beta   90.00
_cell.angle_gamma   90.00
#
_symmetry.space_group_name_H-M   'P 1'
#
loop_
_entity.id
_entity.type
_entity.pdbx_description
1 polymer ?
#
loop_
_entity_poly.entity_id
_entity_poly.type
_entity_poly.pdbx_seq_one_letter_code
_entity_poly.pdbx_strand_id
1 'polypeptide(L)'
;MLQKIASASDDALLSQFEEFTFDGESYEVKLPWKAGHPNLLDNYEQACQRLMALEHLWRYCPEKRRDYTEVMRSYLENGWAEEVPEN
;
A
#
# COMPACT_ATOMS: atom_id res chain seq x y z
N MET A 1 -16.72 -20.34 15.47
CA MET A 1 -17.74 -19.41 14.94
C MET A 1 -17.46 -18.07 15.62
N LEU A 2 -16.67 -17.19 15.00
CA LEU A 2 -16.35 -15.87 15.56
C LEU A 2 -17.45 -14.90 15.12
N GLN A 3 -18.25 -14.43 16.07
CA GLN A 3 -19.20 -13.35 15.82
C GLN A 3 -18.43 -12.06 15.50
N LYS A 4 -18.71 -11.51 14.33
CA LYS A 4 -18.24 -10.19 13.90
C LYS A 4 -19.04 -9.16 14.70
N ILE A 5 -18.53 -8.76 15.87
CA ILE A 5 -19.06 -7.62 16.61
C ILE A 5 -18.40 -6.38 16.03
N ALA A 6 -18.87 -5.95 14.86
CA ALA A 6 -18.63 -4.59 14.42
C ALA A 6 -19.50 -3.68 15.30
N SER A 7 -18.89 -2.71 15.95
CA SER A 7 -19.63 -1.67 16.67
C SER A 7 -20.27 -0.72 15.65
N ALA A 8 -21.29 0.05 16.05
CA ALA A 8 -21.88 1.09 15.18
C ALA A 8 -20.82 2.10 14.66
N SER A 9 -19.70 2.26 15.37
CA SER A 9 -18.55 3.05 14.90
C SER A 9 -17.75 2.34 13.80
N ASP A 10 -17.67 1.02 13.83
CA ASP A 10 -16.97 0.24 12.79
C ASP A 10 -17.81 0.19 11.50
N ASP A 11 -19.13 0.10 11.60
CA ASP A 11 -20.02 0.16 10.43
C ASP A 11 -19.97 1.53 9.74
N ALA A 12 -19.90 2.63 10.52
CA ALA A 12 -19.73 3.97 9.97
C ALA A 12 -18.37 4.18 9.28
N LEU A 13 -17.30 3.58 9.83
CA LEU A 13 -15.97 3.61 9.21
C LEU A 13 -15.89 2.77 7.94
N LEU A 14 -16.55 1.60 7.92
CA LEU A 14 -16.66 0.79 6.72
C LEU A 14 -17.44 1.52 5.63
N SER A 15 -18.55 2.18 5.98
CA SER A 15 -19.32 2.97 5.02
C SER A 15 -18.49 4.10 4.41
N GLN A 16 -17.60 4.73 5.18
CA GLN A 16 -16.67 5.75 4.65
C GLN A 16 -15.58 5.16 3.74
N PHE A 17 -15.20 3.91 3.94
CA PHE A 17 -14.26 3.22 3.05
C PHE A 17 -14.91 2.82 1.73
N GLU A 18 -16.21 2.49 1.76
CA GLU A 18 -17.00 2.19 0.56
C GLU A 18 -17.28 3.45 -0.28
N GLU A 19 -17.11 4.64 0.29
CA GLU A 19 -17.06 5.91 -0.45
C GLU A 19 -15.68 6.08 -1.09
N PHE A 20 -15.59 5.73 -2.37
CA PHE A 20 -14.43 5.99 -3.21
C PHE A 20 -14.80 6.82 -4.43
N THR A 21 -13.86 7.63 -4.89
CA THR A 21 -14.01 8.44 -6.10
C THR A 21 -13.16 7.87 -7.22
N PHE A 22 -13.72 7.81 -8.42
CA PHE A 22 -12.99 7.43 -9.62
C PHE A 22 -12.73 8.69 -10.44
N ASP A 23 -11.46 9.01 -10.67
CA ASP A 23 -11.03 10.20 -11.42
C ASP A 23 -10.95 9.96 -12.95
N GLY A 24 -11.21 8.73 -13.40
CA GLY A 24 -11.05 8.30 -14.80
C GLY A 24 -9.87 7.34 -15.02
N GLU A 25 -8.91 7.32 -14.11
CA GLU A 25 -7.67 6.53 -14.19
C GLU A 25 -7.45 5.67 -12.94
N SER A 26 -7.82 6.17 -11.76
CA SER A 26 -7.56 5.57 -10.46
C SER A 26 -8.75 5.71 -9.50
N TYR A 27 -8.77 4.85 -8.48
CA TYR A 27 -9.70 4.94 -7.37
C TYR A 27 -9.00 5.59 -6.19
N GLU A 28 -9.53 6.71 -5.71
CA GLU A 28 -9.12 7.29 -4.44
C GLU A 28 -10.03 6.76 -3.33
N VAL A 29 -9.41 6.14 -2.31
CA VAL A 29 -10.11 5.56 -1.16
C VAL A 29 -9.56 6.17 0.11
N LYS A 30 -10.45 6.63 0.99
CA LYS A 30 -10.05 7.06 2.33
C LYS A 30 -9.75 5.84 3.19
N LEU A 31 -8.59 5.85 3.84
CA LEU A 31 -8.26 4.79 4.78
C LEU A 31 -9.19 4.86 6.01
N PRO A 32 -9.81 3.75 6.45
CA PRO A 32 -10.80 3.72 7.52
C PRO A 32 -10.15 3.74 8.90
N TRP A 33 -9.27 4.71 9.16
CA TRP A 33 -8.62 4.85 10.45
C TRP A 33 -9.63 5.31 11.51
N LYS A 34 -9.59 4.68 12.69
CA LYS A 34 -10.32 5.18 13.87
C LYS A 34 -9.75 6.53 14.31
N ALA A 35 -10.60 7.39 14.84
CA ALA A 35 -10.15 8.61 15.50
C ALA A 35 -9.16 8.28 16.64
N GLY A 36 -8.04 9.01 16.69
CA GLY A 36 -6.97 8.76 17.66
C GLY A 36 -6.06 7.58 17.32
N HIS A 37 -6.17 7.00 16.12
CA HIS A 37 -5.20 6.00 15.67
C HIS A 37 -3.78 6.62 15.63
N PRO A 38 -2.75 5.94 16.16
CA PRO A 38 -1.39 6.43 16.10
C PRO A 38 -0.92 6.62 14.66
N ASN A 39 0.05 7.49 14.42
CA ASN A 39 0.66 7.57 13.10
C ASN A 39 1.23 6.20 12.72
N LEU A 40 1.11 5.84 11.43
CA LEU A 40 1.78 4.67 10.89
C LEU A 40 3.27 4.80 11.17
N LEU A 41 3.86 3.74 11.72
CA LEU A 41 5.31 3.68 11.86
C LEU A 41 5.93 3.60 10.48
N ASP A 42 7.09 4.25 10.34
CA ASP A 42 7.91 4.16 9.14
C ASP A 42 8.24 2.68 8.85
N ASN A 43 7.89 2.23 7.64
CA ASN A 43 8.11 0.86 7.19
C ASN A 43 9.33 0.73 6.27
N TYR A 44 10.14 1.78 6.10
CA TYR A 44 11.25 1.84 5.17
C TYR A 44 12.24 0.69 5.36
N GLU A 45 12.73 0.47 6.59
CA GLU A 45 13.70 -0.60 6.87
C GLU A 45 13.13 -1.99 6.52
N GLN A 46 11.86 -2.23 6.84
CA GLN A 46 11.17 -3.47 6.51
C GLN A 46 11.01 -3.64 5.00
N ALA A 47 10.68 -2.58 4.27
CA ALA A 47 10.57 -2.58 2.81
C ALA A 47 11.93 -2.88 2.16
N CYS A 48 13.00 -2.27 2.64
CA CYS A 48 14.37 -2.53 2.18
C CYS A 48 14.76 -4.00 2.38
N GLN A 49 14.49 -4.57 3.56
CA GLN A 49 14.80 -5.98 3.84
C GLN A 49 14.03 -6.93 2.89
N ARG A 50 12.75 -6.66 2.63
CA ARG A 50 11.94 -7.42 1.67
C ARG A 50 12.51 -7.33 0.25
N LEU A 51 12.90 -6.14 -0.19
CA LEU A 51 13.51 -5.94 -1.51
C LEU A 51 14.82 -6.72 -1.65
N MET A 52 15.69 -6.68 -0.63
CA MET A 52 16.95 -7.44 -0.64
C MET A 52 16.70 -8.96 -0.72
N ALA A 53 15.70 -9.47 -0.01
CA ALA A 53 15.32 -10.88 -0.08
C ALA A 53 14.81 -11.27 -1.48
N LEU A 54 14.02 -10.41 -2.13
CA LEU A 54 13.55 -10.62 -3.50
C LEU A 54 14.72 -10.61 -4.50
N GLU A 55 15.63 -9.65 -4.39
CA GLU A 55 16.83 -9.57 -5.23
C GLU A 55 17.71 -10.82 -5.08
N HIS A 56 17.83 -11.37 -3.87
CA HIS A 56 18.55 -12.63 -3.65
C HIS A 56 17.84 -13.80 -4.34
N LEU A 57 16.52 -13.91 -4.19
CA LEU A 57 15.72 -14.97 -4.81
C LEU A 57 15.78 -14.92 -6.34
N TRP A 58 15.72 -13.72 -6.92
CA TRP A 58 15.71 -13.53 -8.37
C TRP A 58 17.09 -13.50 -9.02
N ARG A 59 18.17 -13.66 -8.25
CA ARG A 59 19.52 -13.87 -8.81
C ARG A 59 19.54 -15.02 -9.84
N TYR A 60 18.68 -16.01 -9.68
CA TYR A 60 18.55 -17.16 -10.56
C TYR A 60 17.35 -17.09 -11.53
N CYS A 61 16.56 -16.01 -11.48
CA CYS A 61 15.39 -15.79 -12.33
C CYS A 61 15.43 -14.36 -12.89
N PRO A 62 16.28 -14.09 -13.90
CA PRO A 62 16.47 -12.74 -14.42
C PRO A 62 15.21 -12.15 -15.06
N GLU A 63 14.26 -12.96 -15.57
CA GLU A 63 13.02 -12.42 -16.11
C GLU A 63 12.17 -11.76 -15.02
N LYS A 64 12.01 -12.41 -13.86
CA LYS A 64 11.24 -11.85 -12.74
C LYS A 64 11.80 -10.54 -12.23
N ARG A 65 13.13 -10.44 -12.15
CA ARG A 65 13.81 -9.21 -11.75
C ARG A 65 13.53 -8.07 -12.74
N ARG A 66 13.64 -8.35 -14.04
CA ARG A 66 13.37 -7.36 -15.08
C ARG A 66 11.92 -6.90 -15.03
N ASP A 67 10.98 -7.84 -15.02
CA ASP A 67 9.54 -7.54 -15.05
C ASP A 67 9.13 -6.73 -13.80
N TYR A 68 9.63 -7.11 -12.62
CA TYR A 68 9.41 -6.33 -11.39
C TYR A 68 9.97 -4.92 -11.48
N THR A 69 11.21 -4.77 -11.99
CA THR A 69 11.85 -3.46 -12.14
C THR A 69 11.09 -2.56 -13.12
N GLU A 70 10.58 -3.13 -14.22
CA GLU A 70 9.80 -2.43 -15.22
C GLU A 70 8.47 -1.93 -14.64
N VAL A 71 7.76 -2.78 -13.88
CA VAL A 71 6.53 -2.39 -13.17
C VAL A 71 6.80 -1.30 -12.13
N MET A 72 7.86 -1.43 -11.33
CA MET A 72 8.18 -0.39 -10.33
C MET A 72 8.54 0.94 -10.98
N ARG A 73 9.17 0.93 -12.16
CA ARG A 73 9.43 2.16 -12.92
C ARG A 73 8.14 2.82 -13.39
N SER A 74 7.17 2.05 -13.90
CA SER A 74 5.90 2.62 -14.36
C SER A 74 5.10 3.27 -13.22
N TYR A 75 5.23 2.76 -11.99
CA TYR A 75 4.63 3.42 -10.82
C TYR A 75 5.19 4.82 -10.58
N LEU A 76 6.50 5.02 -10.76
CA LEU A 76 7.14 6.33 -10.64
C LEU A 76 6.76 7.25 -11.81
N GLU A 77 6.77 6.72 -13.04
CA GLU A 77 6.45 7.49 -14.26
C GLU A 77 4.98 7.94 -14.28
N ASN A 78 4.06 7.12 -13.78
CA ASN A 78 2.64 7.46 -13.68
C ASN A 78 2.29 8.26 -12.41
N GLY A 79 3.26 8.53 -11.53
CA GLY A 79 3.02 9.25 -10.26
C GLY A 79 2.21 8.47 -9.23
N TRP A 80 2.10 7.15 -9.36
CA TRP A 80 1.46 6.28 -8.35
C TRP A 80 2.34 6.04 -7.13
N ALA A 81 3.64 6.32 -7.26
CA ALA A 81 4.60 6.34 -6.17
C ALA A 81 5.48 7.59 -6.29
N GLU A 82 5.87 8.14 -5.15
CA GLU A 82 6.73 9.31 -5.06
C GLU A 82 7.83 9.08 -4.02
N GLU A 83 8.90 9.87 -4.13
CA GLU A 83 9.95 9.89 -3.11
C GLU A 83 9.43 10.59 -1.86
N VAL A 84 9.50 9.91 -0.71
CA VAL A 84 9.13 10.51 0.57
C VAL A 84 10.24 11.49 0.95
N PRO A 85 9.92 12.77 1.22
CA PRO A 85 10.91 13.74 1.67
C PRO A 85 11.64 13.25 2.93
N GLU A 86 12.95 13.44 3.00
CA GLU A 86 13.69 13.22 4.26
C GLU A 86 13.14 14.18 5.35
N ASN A 87 12.83 13.63 6.52
CA ASN A 87 12.35 14.37 7.69
C ASN A 87 13.49 15.10 8.42
#